data_AF-A0A7K2YNJ7-F1
#
_entry.id   AF-A0A7K2YNJ7-F1
#
_cell.length_a   1.000
_cell.length_b   1.000
_cell.length_c   1.000
_cell.angle_alpha   90.00
_cell.angle_beta   90.00
_cell.angle_gamma   90.00
#
_symmetry.space_group_name_H-M   'P 1'
#
loop_
_entity.id
_entity.type
_entity.pdbx_description
1 polymer ?
#
loop_
_entity_poly.entity_id
_entity_poly.type
_entity_poly.pdbx_seq_one_letter_code
_entity_poly.pdbx_strand_id
1 'polypeptide(L)'
;RLGHAAARCRRGAEVFTIGTRLTRISRELAHTDPDRALAAASALVPDFSGGTRLGDQLHAFLDGWGRRGTARGAVVVIASDGWERGDPDRLAAGMARLHRLAHRVIWVNPHRGRDGYEPLAAGMAAALPYVDDFVAGHSLAALEELCALLVDERRTR
;
A
#
# COMPACT_ATOMS: atom_id res chain seq x y z
N ARG A 1 6.35 10.13 2.59
CA ARG A 1 7.43 9.94 3.60
C ARG A 1 7.62 8.47 3.97
N LEU A 2 6.56 7.70 4.26
CA LEU A 2 6.64 6.25 4.53
C LEU A 2 7.39 5.45 3.45
N GLY A 3 7.01 5.59 2.17
CA GLY A 3 7.67 4.87 1.08
C GLY A 3 9.17 5.15 0.95
N HIS A 4 9.59 6.39 1.23
CA HIS A 4 11.00 6.79 1.25
C HIS A 4 11.77 6.10 2.39
N ALA A 5 11.21 6.09 3.60
CA ALA A 5 11.81 5.38 4.73
C ALA A 5 11.95 3.87 4.44
N ALA A 6 10.91 3.24 3.88
CA ALA A 6 10.95 1.82 3.51
C ALA A 6 12.03 1.52 2.44
N ALA A 7 12.11 2.34 1.39
CA ALA A 7 13.10 2.22 0.32
C ALA A 7 14.55 2.33 0.83
N ARG A 8 14.78 3.12 1.88
CA ARG A 8 16.10 3.29 2.50
C ARG A 8 16.45 2.21 3.53
N CYS A 9 15.48 1.76 4.31
CA CYS A 9 15.72 0.83 5.42
C CYS A 9 15.78 -0.64 4.98
N ARG A 10 15.21 -1.01 3.82
CA ARG A 10 15.20 -2.40 3.33
C ARG A 10 15.72 -2.48 1.90
N ARG A 11 16.85 -3.17 1.71
CA ARG A 11 17.29 -3.59 0.38
C ARG A 11 16.20 -4.46 -0.25
N GLY A 12 15.75 -4.10 -1.46
CA GLY A 12 14.68 -4.79 -2.18
C GLY A 12 13.26 -4.34 -1.83
N ALA A 13 13.08 -3.26 -1.06
CA ALA A 13 11.77 -2.63 -0.90
C ALA A 13 11.30 -2.03 -2.23
N GLU A 14 10.07 -2.35 -2.59
CA GLU A 14 9.42 -1.85 -3.79
C GLU A 14 8.25 -0.96 -3.44
N VAL A 15 8.17 0.20 -4.08
CA VAL A 15 7.11 1.18 -3.84
C VAL A 15 6.41 1.50 -5.14
N PHE A 16 5.09 1.47 -5.08
CA PHE A 16 4.21 1.77 -6.20
C PHE A 16 3.22 2.85 -5.80
N THR A 17 2.77 3.61 -6.79
CA THR A 17 1.63 4.51 -6.67
C THR A 17 0.49 3.99 -7.51
N ILE A 18 -0.72 4.12 -6.96
CA ILE A 18 -1.95 3.64 -7.56
C ILE A 18 -2.83 4.86 -7.84
N GLY A 19 -2.97 5.21 -9.11
CA GLY A 19 -3.88 6.26 -9.60
C GLY A 19 -4.66 5.76 -10.80
N THR A 20 -4.63 6.50 -11.91
CA THR A 20 -5.12 6.04 -13.23
C THR A 20 -4.23 4.93 -13.83
N ARG A 21 -2.99 4.82 -13.35
CA ARG A 21 -2.00 3.78 -13.71
C ARG A 21 -1.19 3.35 -12.49
N LEU A 22 -0.62 2.14 -12.55
CA LEU A 22 0.33 1.63 -11.58
C LEU A 22 1.74 2.12 -11.97
N THR A 23 2.35 2.96 -11.13
CA THR A 23 3.71 3.48 -11.37
C THR A 23 4.65 3.00 -10.27
N ARG A 24 5.74 2.30 -10.65
CA ARG A 24 6.81 1.92 -9.72
C ARG A 24 7.72 3.13 -9.47
N ILE A 25 7.91 3.50 -8.21
CA ILE A 25 8.67 4.70 -7.78
C ILE A 25 9.81 4.37 -6.79
N SER A 26 10.20 3.10 -6.69
CA SER A 26 11.20 2.63 -5.73
C SER A 26 12.56 3.31 -5.88
N ARG A 27 12.95 3.63 -7.13
CA ARG A 27 14.27 4.23 -7.44
C ARG A 27 14.32 5.69 -7.03
N GLU A 28 13.25 6.41 -7.29
CA GLU A 28 13.06 7.82 -6.98
C GLU A 28 13.04 8.03 -5.47
N LEU A 29 12.39 7.12 -4.75
CA LEU A 29 12.32 7.14 -3.29
C LEU A 29 13.62 6.73 -2.60
N ALA A 30 14.57 6.12 -3.31
CA ALA A 30 15.87 5.74 -2.76
C ALA A 30 16.85 6.91 -2.59
N HIS A 31 16.50 8.12 -3.06
CA HIS A 31 17.31 9.33 -2.85
C HIS A 31 17.59 9.57 -1.35
N THR A 32 18.68 10.25 -0.99
CA THR A 32 19.02 10.50 0.43
C THR A 32 18.27 11.66 1.04
N ASP A 33 18.09 12.71 0.26
CA ASP A 33 17.25 13.85 0.63
C ASP A 33 15.75 13.48 0.46
N PRO A 34 14.93 13.62 1.52
CA PRO A 34 13.51 13.25 1.50
C PRO A 34 12.64 14.18 0.64
N ASP A 35 12.96 15.46 0.58
CA ASP A 35 12.17 16.42 -0.21
C ASP A 35 12.42 16.21 -1.70
N ARG A 36 13.67 15.93 -2.09
CA ARG A 36 14.01 15.50 -3.46
C ARG A 36 13.37 14.17 -3.83
N ALA A 37 13.36 13.20 -2.92
CA ALA A 37 12.72 11.91 -3.14
C ALA A 37 11.22 12.07 -3.42
N LEU A 38 10.55 12.90 -2.62
CA LEU A 38 9.12 13.18 -2.79
C LEU A 38 8.86 13.99 -4.07
N ALA A 39 9.66 14.99 -4.38
CA ALA A 39 9.53 15.76 -5.62
C ALA A 39 9.68 14.87 -6.86
N ALA A 40 10.68 13.97 -6.87
CA ALA A 40 10.90 13.02 -7.96
C ALA A 40 9.72 12.03 -8.11
N ALA A 41 9.21 11.51 -7.00
CA ALA A 41 8.04 10.62 -7.01
C ALA A 41 6.77 11.35 -7.50
N SER A 42 6.52 12.58 -7.03
CA SER A 42 5.37 13.39 -7.45
C SER A 42 5.39 13.73 -8.94
N ALA A 43 6.57 13.98 -9.52
CA ALA A 43 6.71 14.25 -10.96
C ALA A 43 6.27 13.07 -11.84
N LEU A 44 6.27 11.83 -11.31
CA LEU A 44 5.86 10.63 -12.03
C LEU A 44 4.35 10.33 -11.91
N VAL A 45 3.65 11.01 -11.01
CA VAL A 45 2.24 10.78 -10.69
C VAL A 45 1.42 12.05 -10.94
N PRO A 46 1.13 12.35 -12.21
CA PRO A 46 0.42 13.57 -12.58
C PRO A 46 -1.07 13.58 -12.18
N ASP A 47 -1.69 12.41 -11.95
CA ASP A 47 -3.15 12.28 -11.88
C ASP A 47 -3.67 11.89 -10.48
N PHE A 48 -3.67 12.84 -9.54
CA PHE A 48 -4.38 12.73 -8.25
C PHE A 48 -5.70 13.50 -8.28
N SER A 49 -6.66 13.06 -9.10
CA SER A 49 -8.02 13.65 -9.06
C SER A 49 -9.06 12.79 -9.76
N GLY A 50 -8.61 11.85 -10.58
CA GLY A 50 -9.48 11.13 -11.49
C GLY A 50 -10.27 10.02 -10.87
N GLY A 51 -10.18 9.75 -9.55
CA GLY A 51 -10.73 8.66 -8.71
C GLY A 51 -10.17 7.25 -8.94
N THR A 52 -10.09 6.49 -7.85
CA THR A 52 -9.25 5.29 -7.77
C THR A 52 -9.99 4.05 -8.29
N ARG A 53 -9.39 3.36 -9.26
CA ARG A 53 -9.80 2.00 -9.69
C ARG A 53 -8.86 0.99 -9.02
N LEU A 54 -8.97 0.87 -7.70
CA LEU A 54 -8.01 0.15 -6.87
C LEU A 54 -7.93 -1.33 -7.27
N GLY A 55 -9.06 -1.96 -7.57
CA GLY A 55 -9.14 -3.34 -8.05
C GLY A 55 -8.33 -3.55 -9.33
N ASP A 56 -8.52 -2.70 -10.34
CA ASP A 56 -7.79 -2.82 -11.61
C ASP A 56 -6.29 -2.69 -11.43
N GLN A 57 -5.85 -1.71 -10.63
CA GLN A 57 -4.43 -1.48 -10.39
C GLN A 57 -3.81 -2.58 -9.52
N LEU A 58 -4.58 -3.16 -8.59
CA LEU A 58 -4.15 -4.33 -7.83
C LEU A 58 -3.96 -5.55 -8.73
N HIS A 59 -4.88 -5.81 -9.67
CA HIS A 59 -4.69 -6.88 -10.65
C HIS A 59 -3.48 -6.64 -11.54
N ALA A 60 -3.29 -5.41 -12.04
CA ALA A 60 -2.10 -5.04 -12.80
C ALA A 60 -0.79 -5.28 -12.01
N PHE A 61 -0.79 -4.94 -10.72
CA PHE A 61 0.33 -5.23 -9.82
C PHE A 61 0.55 -6.73 -9.68
N LEU A 62 -0.49 -7.51 -9.41
CA LEU A 62 -0.38 -8.95 -9.20
C LEU A 62 0.04 -9.71 -10.45
N ASP A 63 -0.32 -9.22 -11.63
CA ASP A 63 0.04 -9.83 -12.92
C ASP A 63 1.48 -9.48 -13.33
N GLY A 64 1.89 -8.22 -13.16
CA GLY A 64 3.25 -7.80 -13.47
C GLY A 64 4.30 -8.21 -12.43
N TRP A 65 3.91 -8.23 -11.14
CA TRP A 65 4.84 -8.31 -10.00
C TRP A 65 4.48 -9.37 -8.96
N GLY A 66 3.32 -10.03 -9.07
CA GLY A 66 2.83 -10.94 -8.03
C GLY A 66 3.30 -12.39 -8.14
N ARG A 67 3.13 -13.04 -9.30
CA ARG A 67 3.29 -14.52 -9.41
C ARG A 67 4.73 -15.03 -9.44
N ARG A 68 5.68 -14.22 -9.90
CA ARG A 68 7.13 -14.56 -10.00
C ARG A 68 8.04 -13.49 -9.38
N GLY A 69 7.48 -12.59 -8.58
CA GLY A 69 8.16 -11.37 -8.15
C GLY A 69 7.80 -10.88 -6.76
N THR A 70 7.90 -9.56 -6.58
CA THR A 70 7.86 -8.76 -5.36
C THR A 70 6.79 -9.10 -4.32
N ALA A 71 5.59 -9.56 -4.70
CA ALA A 71 4.52 -9.78 -3.72
C ALA A 71 4.67 -11.09 -2.92
N ARG A 72 5.30 -12.13 -3.50
CA ARG A 72 5.36 -13.45 -2.88
C ARG A 72 6.21 -13.43 -1.61
N GLY A 73 5.62 -13.79 -0.47
CA GLY A 73 6.30 -13.82 0.83
C GLY A 73 6.71 -12.45 1.36
N ALA A 74 6.20 -11.37 0.75
CA ALA A 74 6.46 -10.01 1.20
C ALA A 74 5.44 -9.57 2.26
N VAL A 75 5.85 -8.63 3.10
CA VAL A 75 4.92 -7.78 3.83
C VAL A 75 4.47 -6.69 2.86
N VAL A 76 3.18 -6.64 2.56
CA VAL A 76 2.61 -5.68 1.62
C VAL A 76 1.85 -4.62 2.40
N VAL A 77 2.24 -3.36 2.22
CA VAL A 77 1.60 -2.22 2.86
C VAL A 77 0.77 -1.47 1.83
N ILE A 78 -0.53 -1.37 2.06
CA ILE A 78 -1.47 -0.60 1.22
C ILE A 78 -1.87 0.65 1.98
N ALA A 79 -1.51 1.82 1.47
CA ALA A 79 -1.94 3.10 2.03
C ALA A 79 -3.08 3.68 1.19
N SER A 80 -4.31 3.59 1.68
CA SER A 80 -5.52 4.02 0.96
C SER A 80 -6.69 4.25 1.93
N ASP A 81 -7.60 5.15 1.59
CA ASP A 81 -8.88 5.35 2.26
C ASP A 81 -9.94 4.28 1.89
N GLY A 82 -9.66 3.45 0.88
CA GLY A 82 -10.53 2.38 0.40
C GLY A 82 -11.61 2.85 -0.58
N TRP A 83 -11.46 4.05 -1.15
CA TRP A 83 -12.34 4.51 -2.21
C TRP A 83 -12.13 3.69 -3.50
N GLU A 84 -13.19 3.05 -3.98
CA GLU A 84 -13.23 2.27 -5.22
C GLU A 84 -14.42 2.75 -6.05
N ARG A 85 -14.21 3.07 -7.33
CA ARG A 85 -15.31 3.43 -8.25
C ARG A 85 -15.67 2.34 -9.24
N GLY A 86 -14.78 1.38 -9.45
CA GLY A 86 -15.04 0.17 -10.20
C GLY A 86 -15.83 -0.84 -9.37
N ASP A 87 -15.83 -2.08 -9.85
CA ASP A 87 -16.49 -3.20 -9.21
C ASP A 87 -15.74 -3.63 -7.92
N PRO A 88 -16.35 -3.54 -6.73
CA PRO A 88 -15.75 -4.00 -5.48
C PRO A 88 -15.42 -5.50 -5.48
N ASP A 89 -16.15 -6.34 -6.22
CA ASP A 89 -15.87 -7.79 -6.29
C ASP A 89 -14.54 -8.06 -6.98
N ARG A 90 -14.18 -7.22 -7.96
CA ARG A 90 -12.87 -7.27 -8.60
C ARG A 90 -11.75 -6.93 -7.60
N LEU A 91 -11.96 -5.94 -6.74
CA LEU A 91 -11.01 -5.62 -5.67
C LEU A 91 -10.92 -6.78 -4.67
N ALA A 92 -12.05 -7.35 -4.22
CA ALA A 92 -12.08 -8.51 -3.33
C ALA A 92 -11.29 -9.69 -3.92
N ALA A 93 -11.49 -10.02 -5.19
CA ALA A 93 -10.76 -11.10 -5.86
C ALA A 93 -9.24 -10.84 -5.92
N GLY A 94 -8.85 -9.59 -6.17
CA GLY A 94 -7.45 -9.16 -6.15
C GLY A 94 -6.85 -9.28 -4.75
N MET A 95 -7.55 -8.81 -3.73
CA MET A 95 -7.14 -8.85 -2.33
C MET A 95 -7.02 -10.30 -1.83
N ALA A 96 -7.96 -11.17 -2.18
CA ALA A 96 -7.89 -12.60 -1.87
C ALA A 96 -6.63 -13.26 -2.48
N ARG A 97 -6.29 -12.89 -3.73
CA ARG A 97 -5.06 -13.37 -4.39
C ARG A 97 -3.82 -12.79 -3.73
N LEU A 98 -3.82 -11.52 -3.36
CA LEU A 98 -2.71 -10.86 -2.68
C LEU A 98 -2.44 -11.54 -1.33
N HIS A 99 -3.47 -11.73 -0.51
CA HIS A 99 -3.37 -12.34 0.82
C HIS A 99 -2.79 -13.76 0.76
N ARG A 100 -3.13 -14.56 -0.25
CA ARG A 100 -2.53 -15.89 -0.46
C ARG A 100 -1.06 -15.86 -0.91
N LEU A 101 -0.62 -14.75 -1.51
CA LEU A 101 0.76 -14.62 -2.04
C LEU A 101 1.69 -13.95 -1.02
N ALA A 102 1.20 -12.90 -0.36
CA ALA A 102 1.91 -12.13 0.63
C ALA A 102 2.17 -12.98 1.87
N HIS A 103 3.22 -12.62 2.61
CA HIS A 103 3.37 -13.10 3.97
C HIS A 103 2.35 -12.44 4.90
N ARG A 104 2.10 -11.14 4.67
CA ARG A 104 1.24 -10.29 5.50
C ARG A 104 0.77 -9.08 4.70
N VAL A 105 -0.48 -8.67 4.88
CA VAL A 105 -1.11 -7.52 4.24
C VAL A 105 -1.52 -6.51 5.31
N ILE A 106 -0.85 -5.38 5.32
CA ILE A 106 -1.11 -4.26 6.24
C ILE A 106 -1.81 -3.16 5.46
N TRP A 107 -2.99 -2.74 5.93
CA TRP A 107 -3.71 -1.61 5.36
C TRP A 107 -3.65 -0.39 6.27
N VAL A 108 -3.06 0.68 5.75
CA VAL A 108 -2.88 1.97 6.41
C VAL A 108 -3.96 2.92 5.91
N ASN A 109 -4.97 3.18 6.73
CA ASN A 109 -6.07 4.06 6.36
C ASN A 109 -5.92 5.46 7.01
N PRO A 110 -5.88 6.54 6.22
CA PRO A 110 -5.68 7.89 6.76
C PRO A 110 -6.82 8.37 7.66
N HIS A 111 -8.01 7.77 7.57
CA HIS A 111 -9.18 8.19 8.34
C HIS A 111 -9.43 7.37 9.62
N ARG A 112 -8.75 6.21 9.78
CA ARG A 112 -9.09 5.23 10.83
C ARG A 112 -9.04 5.75 12.28
N GLY A 113 -8.15 6.68 12.61
CA GLY A 113 -8.05 7.22 13.97
C GLY A 113 -8.89 8.47 14.20
N ARG A 114 -9.85 8.77 13.32
CA ARG A 114 -10.89 9.76 13.60
C ARG A 114 -11.99 9.09 14.42
N ASP A 115 -12.48 9.78 15.45
CA ASP A 115 -13.59 9.28 16.26
C ASP A 115 -14.81 8.96 15.39
N GLY A 116 -15.40 7.78 15.60
CA GLY A 116 -16.57 7.32 14.84
C GLY A 116 -16.27 6.89 13.40
N TYR A 117 -15.01 6.69 13.02
CA TYR A 117 -14.69 6.15 11.70
C TYR A 117 -15.19 4.72 11.53
N GLU A 118 -15.95 4.50 10.46
CA GLU A 118 -16.36 3.18 9.99
C GLU A 118 -15.88 2.95 8.54
N PRO A 119 -15.36 1.75 8.21
CA PRO A 119 -14.85 1.41 6.88
C PRO A 119 -15.97 1.12 5.87
N LEU A 120 -16.91 2.05 5.70
CA LEU A 120 -18.14 1.86 4.91
C LEU A 120 -17.94 2.01 3.40
N ALA A 121 -16.80 2.53 2.95
CA ALA A 121 -16.50 2.61 1.52
C ALA A 121 -16.52 1.20 0.92
N ALA A 122 -17.24 1.01 -0.19
CA ALA A 122 -17.44 -0.33 -0.78
C ALA A 122 -16.11 -1.05 -1.07
N GLY A 123 -15.09 -0.31 -1.52
CA GLY A 123 -13.75 -0.86 -1.71
C GLY A 123 -13.07 -1.29 -0.41
N MET A 124 -13.22 -0.50 0.66
CA MET A 124 -12.71 -0.86 1.99
C MET A 124 -13.41 -2.11 2.52
N ALA A 125 -14.73 -2.17 2.46
CA ALA A 125 -15.52 -3.33 2.91
C ALA A 125 -15.14 -4.61 2.12
N ALA A 126 -14.90 -4.49 0.82
CA ALA A 126 -14.45 -5.60 -0.03
C ALA A 126 -13.02 -6.07 0.27
N ALA A 127 -12.13 -5.16 0.67
CA ALA A 127 -10.74 -5.46 0.96
C ALA A 127 -10.51 -6.00 2.38
N LEU A 128 -11.29 -5.51 3.35
CA LEU A 128 -11.08 -5.75 4.78
C LEU A 128 -10.97 -7.23 5.19
N PRO A 129 -11.74 -8.19 4.61
CA PRO A 129 -11.60 -9.61 4.95
C PRO A 129 -10.24 -10.23 4.64
N TYR A 130 -9.39 -9.55 3.87
CA TYR A 130 -8.10 -10.04 3.40
C TYR A 130 -6.92 -9.20 3.94
N VAL A 131 -7.19 -8.33 4.91
CA VAL A 131 -6.20 -7.49 5.58
C VAL A 131 -5.85 -8.14 6.92
N ASP A 132 -4.57 -8.37 7.15
CA ASP A 132 -4.08 -8.92 8.42
C ASP A 132 -4.05 -7.85 9.51
N ASP A 133 -3.60 -6.64 9.17
CA ASP A 133 -3.56 -5.50 10.09
C ASP A 133 -4.17 -4.25 9.46
N PHE A 134 -5.14 -3.67 10.16
CA PHE A 134 -5.76 -2.40 9.77
C PHE A 134 -5.31 -1.31 10.73
N VAL A 135 -4.47 -0.38 10.26
CA VAL A 135 -3.82 0.65 11.11
C VAL A 135 -4.16 2.06 10.65
N ALA A 136 -4.04 3.03 11.55
CA ALA A 136 -4.22 4.43 11.21
C ALA A 136 -3.08 4.91 10.30
N GLY A 137 -3.31 5.94 9.47
CA GLY A 137 -2.31 6.47 8.53
C GLY A 137 -1.91 7.93 8.73
N HIS A 138 -2.52 8.64 9.69
CA HIS A 138 -2.41 10.10 9.82
C HIS A 138 -1.62 10.56 11.06
N SER A 139 -0.95 9.67 11.79
CA SER A 139 -0.20 10.03 12.99
C SER A 139 1.23 9.48 12.98
N LEU A 140 2.13 10.12 13.73
CA LEU A 140 3.47 9.60 13.98
C LEU A 140 3.40 8.22 14.65
N ALA A 141 2.45 8.04 15.56
CA ALA A 141 2.17 6.75 16.22
C ALA A 141 1.80 5.65 15.21
N ALA A 142 1.06 5.97 14.14
CA ALA A 142 0.77 5.04 13.05
C ALA A 142 2.03 4.64 12.25
N LEU A 143 2.96 5.58 12.08
CA LEU A 143 4.26 5.29 11.45
C LEU A 143 5.14 4.44 12.37
N GLU A 144 5.09 4.68 13.68
CA GLU A 144 5.78 3.89 14.70
C GLU A 144 5.20 2.48 14.83
N GLU A 145 3.88 2.33 14.80
CA GLU A 145 3.16 1.04 14.79
C GLU A 145 3.54 0.24 13.54
N LEU A 146 3.53 0.88 12.37
CA LEU A 146 4.00 0.26 11.13
C LEU A 146 5.48 -0.12 11.19
N CYS A 147 6.34 0.72 11.75
CA CYS A 147 7.75 0.40 11.98
C CYS A 147 7.91 -0.78 12.94
N ALA A 148 7.13 -0.85 14.02
CA ALA A 148 7.15 -1.93 14.99
C ALA A 148 6.73 -3.26 14.34
N LEU A 149 5.63 -3.27 13.57
CA LEU A 149 5.19 -4.42 12.79
C LEU A 149 6.29 -4.90 11.84
N LEU A 150 6.95 -3.99 11.12
CA LEU A 150 8.03 -4.34 10.20
C LEU A 150 9.33 -4.80 10.89
N VAL A 151 9.55 -4.38 12.14
CA VAL A 151 10.73 -4.75 12.95
C VAL A 151 10.51 -6.08 13.66
N ASP A 152 9.30 -6.39 14.12
CA ASP A 152 8.98 -7.66 14.77
C ASP A 152 9.22 -8.84 13.80
N GLU A 153 8.87 -8.65 12.54
CA GLU A 153 9.19 -9.56 11.41
C GLU A 153 10.70 -9.82 11.22
N ARG A 154 11.59 -8.95 11.72
CA ARG A 154 13.04 -9.19 11.69
C ARG A 154 13.50 -10.14 12.80
N ARG A 155 12.71 -10.33 13.85
CA ARG A 155 13.05 -11.17 15.01
C ARG A 155 12.56 -12.59 14.84
N THR A 156 11.52 -12.80 14.04
CA THR A 156 10.94 -14.12 13.74
C THR A 156 11.60 -14.85 12.57
N ARG A 157 12.62 -14.25 11.92
CA ARG A 157 13.48 -14.87 10.91
C ARG A 157 14.90 -15.06 11.44
#